data_AF-A0A4Y2AE82-F1
#
_entry.id   AF-A0A4Y2AE82-F1
#
_cell.length_a   1.000
_cell.length_b   1.000
_cell.length_c   1.000
_cell.angle_alpha   90.00
_cell.angle_beta   90.00
_cell.angle_gamma   90.00
#
_symmetry.space_group_name_H-M   'P 1'
#
loop_
_entity.id
_entity.type
_entity.pdbx_description
1 polymer ?
#
loop_
_entity_poly.entity_id
_entity_poly.type
_entity_poly.pdbx_seq_one_letter_code
_entity_poly.pdbx_strand_id
1 'polypeptide(L)'
;MFYILRAAEGVESKATSSIRAEVINLKSVCSDIDTIKVIEAVKSYYKQLYEVQDDHVFCIYPNEDIFPGINQIQKELKSWQWRFGHTPRFTITKSFQIKTKNPISSVEIIMNINKGKIETISLDPQILKDESYDALKQCIINNPFSFLIDNSLSAWMHHCEDKIICQIVKHSILQMILDVLR
;
A
#
# COMPACT_ATOMS: atom_id res chain seq x y z
N MET A 1 -4.38 3.65 -9.10
CA MET A 1 -4.28 2.45 -9.95
C MET A 1 -3.31 1.51 -9.25
N PHE A 2 -3.79 0.39 -8.73
CA PHE A 2 -2.93 -0.63 -8.11
C PHE A 2 -2.39 -1.51 -9.24
N TYR A 3 -1.08 -1.50 -9.47
CA TYR A 3 -0.46 -2.40 -10.42
C TYR A 3 -0.16 -3.71 -9.69
N ILE A 4 -0.34 -4.86 -10.36
CA ILE A 4 0.17 -6.13 -9.84
C ILE A 4 1.68 -6.13 -10.11
N LEU A 5 2.43 -5.39 -9.28
CA LEU A 5 3.88 -5.44 -9.30
C LEU A 5 4.36 -6.67 -8.52
N ARG A 6 5.63 -6.98 -8.72
CA ARG A 6 6.32 -8.11 -8.09
C ARG A 6 6.08 -8.08 -6.57
N ALA A 7 5.98 -9.25 -5.95
CA ALA A 7 5.93 -9.35 -4.49
C ALA A 7 7.04 -8.47 -3.90
N ALA A 8 6.66 -7.54 -3.01
CA ALA A 8 7.60 -6.60 -2.42
C ALA A 8 8.73 -7.38 -1.73
N GLU A 9 9.96 -7.14 -2.17
CA GLU A 9 11.13 -7.85 -1.66
C GLU A 9 11.33 -7.53 -0.18
N GLY A 10 11.67 -8.54 0.61
CA GLY A 10 11.83 -8.40 2.06
C GLY A 10 10.52 -8.27 2.84
N VAL A 11 9.36 -8.50 2.21
CA VAL A 11 8.06 -8.53 2.91
C VAL A 11 7.65 -9.95 3.26
N GLU A 12 7.44 -10.19 4.55
CA GLU A 12 6.90 -11.43 5.08
C GLU A 12 5.48 -11.22 5.62
N SER A 13 4.49 -11.94 5.07
CA SER A 13 3.09 -11.81 5.47
C SER A 13 2.34 -13.14 5.32
N LYS A 14 1.23 -13.27 6.06
CA LYS A 14 0.23 -14.36 5.89
C LYS A 14 -0.91 -13.96 4.93
N ALA A 15 -0.78 -12.84 4.22
CA ALA A 15 -1.76 -12.41 3.24
C ALA A 15 -1.89 -13.42 2.09
N THR A 16 -3.10 -13.59 1.56
CA THR A 16 -3.36 -14.42 0.40
C THR A 16 -2.59 -13.86 -0.80
N SER A 17 -1.66 -14.65 -1.32
CA SER A 17 -0.85 -14.27 -2.47
C SER A 17 -1.66 -14.31 -3.76
N SER A 18 -1.46 -13.32 -4.63
CA SER A 18 -2.04 -13.34 -5.98
C SER A 18 -1.40 -14.42 -6.84
N ILE A 19 -2.21 -15.14 -7.61
CA ILE A 19 -1.73 -16.10 -8.62
C ILE A 19 -1.49 -15.35 -9.92
N ARG A 20 -0.28 -15.47 -10.48
CA ARG A 20 0.05 -14.86 -11.77
C ARG A 20 -0.57 -15.69 -12.89
N ALA A 21 -1.22 -15.00 -13.82
CA ALA A 21 -1.74 -15.57 -15.04
C ALA A 21 -1.32 -14.69 -16.22
N GLU A 22 -1.10 -15.32 -17.37
CA GLU A 22 -0.95 -14.59 -18.62
C GLU A 22 -2.31 -14.01 -19.01
N VAL A 23 -2.35 -12.72 -19.33
CA VAL A 23 -3.58 -12.00 -19.68
C VAL A 23 -3.41 -11.32 -21.03
N ILE A 24 -4.47 -11.34 -21.83
CA ILE A 24 -4.58 -10.58 -23.07
C ILE A 24 -5.81 -9.67 -23.01
N ASN A 25 -5.73 -8.52 -23.68
CA ASN A 25 -6.90 -7.67 -23.86
C ASN A 25 -7.85 -8.28 -24.90
N LEU A 26 -9.17 -8.20 -24.69
CA LEU A 26 -10.16 -8.67 -25.67
C LEU A 26 -9.95 -8.05 -27.07
N LYS A 27 -9.48 -6.80 -27.13
CA LYS A 27 -9.13 -6.10 -28.37
C LYS A 27 -8.06 -6.80 -29.21
N SER A 28 -7.22 -7.64 -28.62
CA SER A 28 -6.22 -8.41 -29.38
C SER A 28 -6.85 -9.54 -30.21
N VAL A 29 -8.04 -10.00 -29.83
CA VAL A 29 -8.79 -11.06 -30.52
C VAL A 29 -9.86 -10.47 -31.42
N CYS A 30 -10.52 -9.40 -30.98
CA CYS A 30 -11.55 -8.69 -31.74
C CYS A 30 -11.25 -7.19 -31.73
N SER A 31 -10.66 -6.67 -32.81
CA SER A 31 -10.21 -5.27 -32.90
C SER A 31 -11.32 -4.25 -32.69
N ASP A 32 -12.53 -4.58 -33.16
CA ASP A 32 -13.69 -3.70 -33.14
C ASP A 32 -14.46 -3.75 -31.82
N ILE A 33 -14.00 -4.56 -30.84
CA ILE A 33 -14.65 -4.66 -29.54
C ILE A 33 -14.42 -3.38 -28.71
N ASP A 34 -15.47 -2.94 -28.03
CA ASP A 34 -15.42 -1.89 -27.03
C ASP A 34 -16.26 -2.27 -25.81
N THR A 35 -16.23 -1.41 -24.79
CA THR A 35 -16.96 -1.64 -23.54
C THR A 35 -18.47 -1.72 -23.75
N ILE A 36 -19.03 -0.94 -24.69
CA ILE A 36 -20.48 -0.92 -24.95
C ILE A 36 -20.93 -2.26 -25.54
N LYS A 37 -20.22 -2.77 -26.55
CA LYS A 37 -20.49 -4.07 -27.16
C LYS A 37 -20.40 -5.22 -26.15
N VAL A 38 -19.44 -5.16 -25.22
CA VAL A 38 -19.34 -6.15 -24.13
C VAL A 38 -20.54 -6.06 -23.18
N ILE A 39 -20.93 -4.85 -22.77
CA ILE A 39 -22.09 -4.64 -21.89
C ILE A 39 -23.37 -5.17 -22.57
N GLU A 40 -23.58 -4.86 -23.85
CA GLU A 40 -24.74 -5.33 -24.62
C GLU A 40 -24.75 -6.86 -24.73
N ALA A 41 -23.62 -7.49 -25.05
CA ALA A 41 -23.52 -8.94 -25.12
C ALA A 41 -23.86 -9.62 -23.78
N VAL A 42 -23.32 -9.10 -22.67
CA VAL A 42 -23.62 -9.61 -21.31
C VAL A 42 -25.10 -9.39 -20.96
N LYS A 43 -25.67 -8.22 -21.26
CA LYS A 43 -27.09 -7.91 -21.06
C LYS A 43 -27.98 -8.91 -21.82
N SER A 44 -27.74 -9.08 -23.11
CA SER A 44 -28.54 -9.98 -23.96
C SER A 44 -28.47 -11.42 -23.47
N TYR A 45 -27.28 -11.90 -23.10
CA TYR A 45 -27.11 -13.25 -22.58
C TYR A 45 -27.82 -13.44 -21.23
N TYR A 46 -27.70 -12.47 -20.30
CA TYR A 46 -28.40 -12.49 -19.02
C TYR A 46 -29.92 -12.53 -19.21
N LYS A 47 -30.46 -11.70 -20.11
CA LYS A 47 -31.90 -11.68 -20.41
C LYS A 47 -32.39 -13.02 -20.92
N GLN A 48 -31.66 -13.62 -21.86
CA GLN A 48 -32.01 -14.92 -22.41
C GLN A 48 -31.98 -16.01 -21.35
N LEU A 49 -30.94 -16.02 -20.50
CA LEU A 49 -30.76 -17.03 -19.45
C LEU A 49 -31.86 -16.99 -18.38
N TYR A 50 -32.34 -15.79 -18.04
CA TYR A 50 -33.34 -15.58 -16.97
C TYR A 50 -34.72 -15.18 -17.48
N GLU A 51 -34.97 -15.31 -18.79
CA GLU A 51 -36.24 -14.98 -19.45
C GLU A 51 -36.77 -13.56 -19.14
N VAL A 52 -35.85 -12.62 -18.92
CA VAL A 52 -36.17 -11.23 -18.58
C VAL A 52 -36.77 -10.55 -19.81
N GLN A 53 -38.06 -10.20 -19.72
CA GLN A 53 -38.78 -9.56 -20.81
C GLN A 53 -38.45 -8.07 -20.94
N ASP A 54 -38.12 -7.42 -19.82
CA ASP A 54 -37.78 -6.00 -19.80
C ASP A 54 -36.42 -5.74 -20.48
N ASP A 55 -36.34 -4.72 -21.32
CA ASP A 55 -35.09 -4.26 -21.94
C ASP A 55 -34.47 -3.04 -21.26
N HIS A 56 -35.12 -2.52 -20.22
CA HIS A 56 -34.65 -1.36 -19.51
C HIS A 56 -33.34 -1.64 -18.76
N VAL A 57 -32.34 -0.78 -18.98
CA VAL A 57 -31.13 -0.72 -18.18
C VAL A 57 -31.24 0.51 -17.30
N PHE A 58 -31.30 0.30 -15.98
CA PHE A 58 -31.36 1.41 -15.03
C PHE A 58 -29.98 2.04 -14.92
N CYS A 59 -29.81 3.22 -15.54
CA CYS A 59 -28.67 4.07 -15.24
C CYS A 59 -28.83 4.61 -13.82
N ILE A 60 -27.96 4.17 -12.92
CA ILE A 60 -27.96 4.62 -11.53
C ILE A 60 -26.94 5.74 -11.33
N TYR A 61 -27.35 6.81 -10.67
CA TYR A 61 -26.43 7.77 -10.09
C TYR A 61 -26.32 7.46 -8.58
N PRO A 62 -25.17 6.99 -8.09
CA PRO A 62 -25.02 6.61 -6.70
C PRO A 62 -25.04 7.86 -5.81
N ASN A 63 -26.19 8.21 -5.26
CA ASN A 63 -26.38 9.32 -4.32
C ASN A 63 -27.23 8.91 -3.11
N GLU A 64 -27.27 9.77 -2.10
CA GLU A 64 -27.96 9.50 -0.84
C GLU A 64 -29.49 9.44 -0.98
N ASP A 65 -30.05 10.15 -1.97
CA ASP A 65 -31.50 10.21 -2.19
C ASP A 65 -32.04 8.88 -2.75
N ILE A 66 -31.28 8.23 -3.63
CA ILE A 66 -31.63 6.96 -4.27
C ILE A 66 -31.10 5.78 -3.43
N PHE A 67 -29.97 5.95 -2.77
CA PHE A 67 -29.30 4.92 -1.96
C PHE A 67 -28.92 5.47 -0.58
N PRO A 68 -29.87 5.55 0.37
CA PRO A 68 -29.58 6.01 1.73
C PRO A 68 -28.44 5.19 2.37
N GLY A 69 -27.45 5.86 2.94
CA GLY A 69 -26.24 5.29 3.52
C GLY A 69 -25.05 5.17 2.57
N ILE A 70 -25.20 5.47 1.27
CA ILE A 70 -24.11 5.30 0.30
C ILE A 70 -22.92 6.21 0.59
N ASN A 71 -23.14 7.42 1.09
CA ASN A 71 -22.06 8.32 1.47
C ASN A 71 -21.25 7.76 2.66
N GLN A 72 -21.92 7.11 3.61
CA GLN A 72 -21.26 6.46 4.73
C GLN A 72 -20.41 5.28 4.27
N ILE A 73 -20.96 4.42 3.40
CA ILE A 73 -20.23 3.32 2.77
C ILE A 73 -19.02 3.86 2.00
N GLN A 74 -19.21 4.91 1.19
CA GLN A 74 -18.13 5.51 0.43
C GLN A 74 -17.03 6.08 1.34
N LYS A 75 -17.42 6.73 2.45
CA LYS A 75 -16.48 7.24 3.46
C LYS A 75 -15.70 6.10 4.12
N GLU A 76 -16.36 5.01 4.47
CA GLU A 76 -15.74 3.81 5.04
C GLU A 76 -14.74 3.18 4.05
N LEU A 77 -15.17 2.91 2.81
CA LEU A 77 -14.33 2.31 1.77
C LEU A 77 -13.10 3.17 1.41
N LYS A 78 -13.19 4.49 1.59
CA LYS A 78 -12.06 5.43 1.42
C LYS A 78 -11.18 5.57 2.67
N SER A 79 -11.65 5.12 3.83
CA SER A 79 -10.91 5.25 5.08
C SER A 79 -9.60 4.46 5.07
N TRP A 80 -8.63 4.90 5.88
CA TRP A 80 -7.38 4.15 6.10
C TRP A 80 -7.66 2.76 6.67
N GLN A 81 -8.59 2.70 7.63
CA GLN A 81 -8.96 1.47 8.32
C GLN A 81 -9.45 0.41 7.33
N TRP A 82 -10.25 0.81 6.33
CA TRP A 82 -10.68 -0.11 5.29
C TRP A 82 -9.55 -0.50 4.34
N ARG A 83 -8.88 0.50 3.73
CA ARG A 83 -7.90 0.26 2.66
C ARG A 83 -6.65 -0.49 3.11
N PHE A 84 -6.21 -0.29 4.35
CA PHE A 84 -4.94 -0.82 4.87
C PHE A 84 -5.07 -1.45 6.26
N GLY A 85 -6.09 -1.09 7.02
CA GLY A 85 -6.31 -1.63 8.38
C GLY A 85 -6.69 -3.11 8.41
N HIS A 86 -7.20 -3.65 7.30
CA HIS A 86 -7.49 -5.08 7.14
C HIS A 86 -6.32 -5.89 6.56
N THR A 87 -5.23 -5.24 6.15
CA THR A 87 -4.02 -5.95 5.73
C THR A 87 -3.50 -6.79 6.91
N PRO A 88 -3.31 -8.11 6.75
CA PRO A 88 -2.72 -8.94 7.79
C PRO A 88 -1.38 -8.38 8.25
N ARG A 89 -1.02 -8.62 9.51
CA ARG A 89 0.29 -8.26 10.03
C ARG A 89 1.40 -8.74 9.08
N PHE A 90 2.36 -7.87 8.82
CA PHE A 90 3.52 -8.20 8.00
C PHE A 90 4.79 -7.56 8.53
N THR A 91 5.92 -8.14 8.18
CA THR A 91 7.25 -7.65 8.48
C THR A 91 7.91 -7.19 7.20
N ILE A 92 8.58 -6.05 7.23
CA ILE A 92 9.43 -5.60 6.13
C ILE A 92 10.86 -5.54 6.63
N THR A 93 11.76 -6.18 5.91
CA THR A 93 13.18 -6.19 6.17
C THR A 93 13.90 -5.59 4.98
N LYS A 94 14.73 -4.56 5.21
CA LYS A 94 15.52 -3.95 4.14
C LYS A 94 16.93 -3.66 4.60
N SER A 95 17.88 -4.14 3.80
CA SER A 95 19.30 -3.85 3.97
C SER A 95 19.74 -2.67 3.11
N PHE A 96 20.56 -1.77 3.64
CA PHE A 96 21.19 -0.67 2.92
C PHE A 96 22.66 -0.54 3.29
N GLN A 97 23.46 -0.09 2.33
CA GLN A 97 24.90 0.04 2.49
C GLN A 97 25.23 1.43 3.02
N ILE A 98 25.95 1.51 4.14
CA ILE A 98 26.48 2.79 4.65
C ILE A 98 27.97 2.86 4.31
N LYS A 99 28.36 3.89 3.57
CA LYS A 99 29.78 4.23 3.37
C LYS A 99 30.27 5.02 4.59
N THR A 100 30.76 4.33 5.60
CA THR A 100 31.49 4.96 6.71
C THR A 100 32.99 4.98 6.44
N LYS A 101 33.78 5.60 7.32
CA LYS A 101 35.25 5.67 7.21
C LYS A 101 35.94 4.31 7.44
N ASN A 102 35.21 3.33 7.96
CA ASN A 102 35.60 1.93 8.16
C ASN A 102 34.79 1.05 7.18
N PRO A 103 35.09 -0.27 6.98
CA PRO A 103 34.52 -1.03 5.86
C PRO A 103 32.99 -0.92 5.78
N ILE A 104 32.49 -1.06 4.55
CA ILE A 104 31.07 -0.96 4.21
C ILE A 104 30.26 -1.81 5.20
N SER A 105 29.51 -1.15 6.08
CA SER A 105 28.56 -1.82 6.96
C SER A 105 27.21 -1.88 6.25
N SER A 106 26.74 -3.10 5.98
CA SER A 106 25.36 -3.34 5.60
C SER A 106 24.50 -3.20 6.84
N VAL A 107 23.50 -2.31 6.78
CA VAL A 107 22.56 -2.06 7.85
C VAL A 107 21.21 -2.61 7.47
N GLU A 108 20.57 -3.28 8.42
CA GLU A 108 19.22 -3.78 8.27
C GLU A 108 18.23 -2.94 9.10
N ILE A 109 17.15 -2.49 8.46
CA ILE A 109 15.94 -1.98 9.13
C ILE A 109 14.87 -3.05 9.01
N ILE A 110 14.30 -3.42 10.16
CA ILE A 110 13.15 -4.31 10.25
C ILE A 110 11.97 -3.52 10.80
N MET A 111 10.82 -3.57 10.14
CA MET A 111 9.58 -2.95 10.61
C MET A 111 8.45 -3.97 10.67
N ASN A 112 7.70 -3.98 11.78
CA ASN A 112 6.45 -4.72 11.88
C ASN A 112 5.29 -3.77 11.64
N ILE A 113 4.40 -4.12 10.70
CA ILE A 113 3.21 -3.35 10.38
C ILE A 113 2.00 -4.18 10.81
N ASN A 114 1.11 -3.54 11.57
CA ASN A 114 -0.13 -4.14 12.05
C ASN A 114 -1.29 -3.16 11.84
N LYS A 115 -2.39 -3.62 11.23
CA LYS A 115 -3.53 -2.78 10.87
C LYS A 115 -3.13 -1.53 10.07
N GLY A 116 -2.18 -1.70 9.15
CA GLY A 116 -1.63 -0.60 8.33
C GLY A 116 -0.85 0.45 9.13
N LYS A 117 -0.47 0.19 10.38
CA LYS A 117 0.33 1.11 11.21
C LYS A 117 1.66 0.49 11.58
N ILE A 118 2.67 1.33 11.75
CA ILE A 118 3.98 0.90 12.23
C ILE A 118 3.83 0.49 13.70
N GLU A 119 3.99 -0.80 13.99
CA GLU A 119 3.91 -1.33 15.34
C GLU A 119 5.29 -1.31 16.01
N THR A 120 6.33 -1.74 15.28
CA THR A 120 7.71 -1.70 15.78
C THR A 120 8.69 -1.40 14.66
N ILE A 121 9.86 -0.88 15.05
CA ILE A 121 11.04 -0.74 14.21
C ILE A 121 12.24 -1.31 14.96
N SER A 122 13.16 -1.95 14.24
CA SER A 122 14.45 -2.43 14.74
C SER A 122 15.56 -1.97 13.81
N LEU A 123 16.63 -1.43 14.40
CA LEU A 123 17.88 -1.06 13.75
C LEU A 123 19.04 -1.58 14.60
N ASP A 124 20.19 -1.84 13.97
CA ASP A 124 21.42 -2.17 14.72
C ASP A 124 21.87 -0.95 15.58
N PRO A 125 22.03 -1.12 16.91
CA PRO A 125 22.47 -0.05 17.82
C PRO A 125 23.81 0.60 17.44
N GLN A 126 24.66 -0.06 16.65
CA GLN A 126 25.94 0.49 16.20
C GLN A 126 25.77 1.70 15.25
N ILE A 127 24.58 1.87 14.67
CA ILE A 127 24.31 2.90 13.66
C ILE A 127 23.66 4.12 14.29
N LEU A 128 22.70 3.89 15.18
CA LEU A 128 21.91 4.94 15.79
C LEU A 128 21.94 4.77 17.31
N LYS A 129 22.55 5.74 17.99
CA LYS A 129 22.62 5.79 19.46
C LYS A 129 21.22 5.71 20.07
N ASP A 130 21.13 5.17 21.28
CA ASP A 130 19.87 4.92 22.00
C ASP A 130 18.94 6.14 22.05
N GLU A 131 19.43 7.34 22.38
CA GLU A 131 18.59 8.54 22.45
C GLU A 131 17.96 8.92 21.09
N SER A 132 18.74 8.86 20.00
CA SER A 132 18.24 9.16 18.66
C SER A 132 17.29 8.07 18.16
N TYR A 133 17.54 6.82 18.55
CA TYR A 133 16.70 5.68 18.23
C TYR A 133 15.36 5.69 18.98
N ASP A 134 15.36 6.07 20.25
CA ASP A 134 14.14 6.21 21.03
C ASP A 134 13.29 7.38 20.53
N ALA A 135 13.92 8.50 20.15
CA ALA A 135 13.24 9.60 19.49
C ALA A 135 12.62 9.17 18.14
N LEU A 136 13.31 8.32 17.37
CA LEU A 136 12.79 7.75 16.13
C LEU A 136 11.54 6.90 16.40
N LYS A 137 11.60 5.98 17.37
CA LYS A 137 10.46 5.14 17.76
C LYS A 137 9.24 5.99 18.13
N GLN A 138 9.44 6.99 18.99
CA GLN A 138 8.36 7.88 19.43
C GLN A 138 7.70 8.64 18.27
N CYS A 139 8.46 8.99 17.23
CA CYS A 139 7.92 9.76 16.11
C CYS A 139 7.20 8.91 15.05
N ILE A 140 7.49 7.60 14.93
CA ILE A 140 6.90 6.75 13.87
C ILE A 140 5.94 5.68 14.37
N ILE A 141 6.09 5.14 15.59
CA ILE A 141 5.22 4.08 16.10
C ILE A 141 3.77 4.59 16.16
N ASN A 142 2.82 3.71 15.85
CA ASN A 142 1.38 3.97 15.73
C ASN A 142 0.96 4.90 14.57
N ASN A 143 1.89 5.43 13.79
CA ASN A 143 1.55 6.17 12.58
C ASN A 143 1.15 5.23 11.43
N PRO A 144 0.28 5.67 10.52
CA PRO A 144 0.00 4.98 9.27
C PRO A 144 1.29 4.69 8.50
N PHE A 145 1.47 3.46 8.03
CA PHE A 145 2.58 3.09 7.15
C PHE A 145 2.39 3.72 5.77
N SER A 146 2.80 4.99 5.64
CA SER A 146 2.54 5.85 4.48
C SER A 146 3.49 7.05 4.47
N PHE A 147 3.55 7.76 3.35
CA PHE A 147 4.35 8.99 3.21
C PHE A 147 3.97 10.13 4.18
N LEU A 148 2.86 10.02 4.92
CA LEU A 148 2.50 11.00 5.94
C LEU A 148 3.53 11.11 7.07
N ILE A 149 4.34 10.06 7.29
CA ILE A 149 5.39 10.09 8.32
C ILE A 149 6.61 10.95 7.93
N ASP A 150 6.72 11.42 6.69
CA ASP A 150 7.86 12.22 6.22
C ASP A 150 8.06 13.49 7.05
N ASN A 151 6.96 14.13 7.46
CA ASN A 151 7.01 15.30 8.34
C ASN A 151 7.59 14.94 9.72
N SER A 152 7.15 13.82 10.31
CA SER A 152 7.66 13.33 11.60
C SER A 152 9.15 12.96 11.51
N LEU A 153 9.56 12.30 10.44
CA LEU A 153 10.96 11.95 10.19
C LEU A 153 11.83 13.19 9.99
N SER A 154 11.31 14.22 9.31
CA SER A 154 12.00 15.50 9.12
C SER A 154 12.20 16.23 10.46
N ALA A 155 11.17 16.26 11.32
CA ALA A 155 11.27 16.83 12.66
C ALA A 155 12.29 16.07 13.53
N TRP A 156 12.27 14.74 13.49
CA TRP A 156 13.23 13.89 14.19
C TRP A 156 14.68 14.17 13.75
N MET A 157 14.92 14.31 12.45
CA MET A 157 16.24 14.63 11.90
C MET A 157 16.87 15.90 12.46
N HIS A 158 16.08 16.92 12.84
CA HIS A 158 16.62 18.16 13.41
C HIS A 158 17.32 17.92 14.76
N HIS A 159 16.92 16.88 15.50
CA HIS A 159 17.43 16.55 16.83
C HIS A 159 18.59 15.53 16.80
N CYS A 160 18.86 14.91 15.65
CA CYS A 160 20.00 14.00 15.50
C CYS A 160 21.35 14.73 15.49
N GLU A 161 22.34 14.18 16.19
CA GLU A 161 23.74 14.61 16.07
C GLU A 161 24.33 14.23 14.70
N ASP A 162 24.15 12.98 14.26
CA ASP A 162 24.62 12.51 12.96
C ASP A 162 23.56 12.72 11.86
N LYS A 163 23.68 13.85 11.16
CA LYS A 163 22.76 14.20 10.07
C LYS A 163 22.84 13.23 8.88
N ILE A 164 24.00 12.63 8.62
CA ILE A 164 24.17 11.73 7.47
C ILE A 164 23.43 10.43 7.75
N ILE A 165 23.64 9.84 8.93
CA ILE A 165 22.96 8.60 9.32
C ILE A 165 21.44 8.82 9.37
N CYS A 166 20.96 9.90 10.00
CA CYS A 166 19.52 10.15 10.06
C CYS A 166 18.88 10.39 8.68
N GLN A 167 19.60 11.01 7.74
CA GLN A 167 19.16 11.14 6.36
C GLN A 167 19.05 9.78 5.66
N ILE A 168 20.03 8.89 5.86
CA ILE A 168 20.01 7.54 5.31
C ILE A 168 18.83 6.75 5.88
N VAL A 169 18.65 6.75 7.21
CA VAL A 169 17.53 6.05 7.86
C VAL A 169 16.18 6.56 7.36
N LYS A 170 16.01 7.89 7.30
CA LYS A 170 14.80 8.51 6.74
C LYS A 170 14.54 8.02 5.31
N HIS A 171 15.54 8.11 4.44
CA HIS A 171 15.42 7.70 3.04
C HIS A 171 15.08 6.21 2.92
N SER A 172 15.74 5.35 3.70
CA SER A 172 15.47 3.91 3.73
C SER A 172 14.03 3.61 4.14
N ILE A 173 13.50 4.26 5.18
CA ILE A 173 12.11 4.09 5.62
C ILE A 173 11.12 4.53 4.52
N LEU A 174 11.34 5.70 3.91
CA LEU A 174 10.47 6.18 2.83
C LEU A 174 10.53 5.28 1.59
N GLN A 175 11.71 4.72 1.29
CA GLN A 175 11.85 3.76 0.21
C GLN A 175 11.14 2.44 0.53
N MET A 176 11.18 1.95 1.78
CA MET A 176 10.42 0.77 2.19
C MET A 176 8.91 0.99 2.00
N ILE A 177 8.41 2.19 2.31
CA ILE A 177 7.00 2.55 2.05
C ILE A 177 6.71 2.54 0.54
N LEU A 178 7.60 3.12 -0.26
CA LEU A 178 7.45 3.15 -1.71
C LEU A 178 7.40 1.75 -2.32
N ASP A 179 8.26 0.85 -1.87
CA ASP A 179 8.37 -0.50 -2.41
C ASP A 179 7.16 -1.38 -2.07
N VAL A 180 6.47 -1.09 -0.96
CA VAL A 180 5.28 -1.86 -0.53
C VAL A 180 3.97 -1.25 -1.05
N LEU A 181 3.89 0.07 -1.22
CA LEU A 181 2.65 0.74 -1.65
C LEU A 181 2.52 0.93 -3.17
N ARG A 182 3.55 0.58 -3.96
CA ARG A 182 3.51 0.57 -5.43
C ARG A 182 2.97 -0.75 -5.96
#